data_AF-A0A7S3H499-F1
#
_entry.id   AF-A0A7S3H499-F1
#
_cell.length_a   1.000
_cell.length_b   1.000
_cell.length_c   1.000
_cell.angle_alpha   90.00
_cell.angle_beta   90.00
_cell.angle_gamma   90.00
#
_symmetry.space_group_name_H-M   'P 1'
#
loop_
_entity.id
_entity.type
_entity.pdbx_description
1 polymer ?
#
loop_
_entity_poly.entity_id
_entity_poly.type
_entity_poly.pdbx_seq_one_letter_code
_entity_poly.pdbx_strand_id
1 'polypeptide(L)'
;RRNILTRVIHPIPNRVCIVPNRIVTSTDTSVRREQIESYFNEITLSGEEGLVIKNLNGLYELGEKSRSTALWVKMKPEYGDSMQDLDLLVLGAYHGEGKGLRGRGISTFVCGVKDDKNPNVYHTVCKVGTGYSFEELLNLRNLIKNIIVPFQKGNPPPHLANWKVSKKDVPNFYIPPEKSIVVQ
;
A
#
# COMPACT_ATOMS: atom_id res chain seq x y z
N ARG A 1 11.45 -13.78 27.44
CA ARG A 1 11.68 -14.26 26.05
C ARG A 1 12.92 -13.61 25.42
N ARG A 2 12.99 -12.28 25.27
CA ARG A 2 14.17 -11.57 24.72
C ARG A 2 15.50 -11.96 25.38
N ASN A 3 15.54 -12.00 26.71
CA ASN A 3 16.75 -12.40 27.44
C ASN A 3 17.20 -13.84 27.10
N ILE A 4 16.27 -14.74 26.79
CA ILE A 4 16.60 -16.11 26.36
C ILE A 4 17.15 -16.08 24.93
N LEU A 5 16.50 -15.33 24.02
CA LEU A 5 16.95 -15.16 22.65
C LEU A 5 18.42 -14.67 22.58
N THR A 6 18.77 -13.63 23.35
CA THR A 6 20.13 -13.07 23.38
C THR A 6 21.17 -14.04 23.94
N ARG A 7 20.76 -15.00 24.79
CA ARG A 7 21.67 -16.03 25.32
C ARG A 7 21.87 -17.19 24.35
N VAL A 8 20.85 -17.53 23.56
CA VAL A 8 20.83 -18.71 22.68
C VAL A 8 21.36 -18.38 21.29
N ILE A 9 21.06 -17.19 20.77
CA ILE A 9 21.46 -16.78 19.42
C ILE A 9 22.79 -16.05 19.48
N HIS A 10 23.78 -16.60 18.76
CA HIS A 10 25.05 -15.95 18.49
C HIS A 10 24.98 -15.27 17.11
N PRO A 11 24.96 -13.93 17.03
CA PRO A 11 24.83 -13.24 15.76
C PRO A 11 26.00 -13.54 14.83
N ILE A 12 25.69 -13.81 13.56
CA ILE A 12 26.65 -13.95 12.48
C ILE A 12 26.31 -12.84 11.48
N PRO A 13 27.21 -11.85 11.28
CA PRO A 13 26.95 -10.73 10.36
C PRO A 13 26.44 -11.21 9.01
N ASN A 14 25.38 -10.58 8.52
CA ASN A 14 24.73 -10.88 7.23
C ASN A 14 24.16 -12.30 7.10
N ARG A 15 23.99 -13.04 8.21
CA ARG A 15 23.30 -14.35 8.22
C ARG A 15 22.24 -14.42 9.31
N VAL A 16 22.63 -14.15 10.55
CA VAL A 16 21.76 -14.21 11.72
C VAL A 16 22.02 -12.97 12.56
N CYS A 17 21.03 -12.09 12.68
CA CYS A 17 21.13 -10.87 13.45
C CYS A 17 20.01 -10.83 14.49
N ILE A 18 20.29 -10.26 15.66
CA ILE A 18 19.25 -9.85 16.60
C ILE A 18 18.76 -8.48 16.15
N VAL A 19 17.45 -8.35 15.97
CA VAL A 19 16.85 -7.08 15.53
C VAL A 19 17.19 -5.96 16.53
N PRO A 20 17.78 -4.83 16.06
CA PRO A 20 18.04 -3.67 16.90
C PRO A 20 16.77 -3.21 17.62
N ASN A 21 16.89 -2.86 18.90
CA ASN A 21 15.76 -2.46 19.72
C ASN A 21 16.18 -1.44 20.77
N ARG A 22 15.28 -0.52 21.09
CA ARG A 22 15.40 0.44 22.19
C ARG A 22 14.38 0.10 23.27
N ILE A 23 14.84 -0.03 24.51
CA ILE A 23 13.96 -0.27 25.67
C ILE A 23 13.47 1.08 26.16
N VAL A 24 12.15 1.23 26.30
CA VAL A 24 11.51 2.40 26.88
C VAL A 24 10.76 1.97 28.14
N THR A 25 11.23 2.42 29.31
CA THR A 25 10.68 2.04 30.62
C THR A 25 10.09 3.21 31.40
N SER A 26 10.14 4.44 30.85
CA SER A 26 9.55 5.60 31.52
C SER A 26 8.06 5.37 31.79
N THR A 27 7.65 5.59 33.03
CA THR A 27 6.25 5.55 33.44
C THR A 27 5.51 6.82 33.02
N ASP A 28 6.24 7.95 32.94
CA ASP A 28 5.74 9.21 32.43
C ASP A 28 5.37 9.09 30.94
N THR A 29 4.11 9.41 30.63
CA THR A 29 3.55 9.27 29.29
C THR A 29 4.18 10.23 28.29
N SER A 30 4.51 11.45 28.69
CA SER A 30 5.10 12.46 27.80
C SER A 30 6.53 12.09 27.44
N VAL A 31 7.34 11.72 28.43
CA VAL A 31 8.72 11.25 28.21
C VAL A 31 8.74 9.98 27.35
N ARG A 32 7.85 9.03 27.63
CA ARG A 32 7.75 7.78 26.85
C ARG A 32 7.39 8.08 25.39
N ARG A 33 6.45 8.99 25.14
CA ARG A 33 6.05 9.39 23.79
C ARG A 33 7.22 10.01 23.03
N GLU A 34 7.89 10.99 23.63
CA GLU A 34 9.05 11.66 23.04
C GLU A 34 10.17 10.67 22.66
N GLN A 35 10.47 9.70 23.54
CA GLN A 35 11.46 8.67 23.27
C GLN A 35 11.08 7.77 22.08
N ILE A 36 9.79 7.44 21.93
CA ILE A 36 9.28 6.64 20.82
C ILE A 36 9.32 7.45 19.52
N GLU A 37 8.84 8.69 19.54
CA GLU A 37 8.82 9.59 18.38
C GLU A 37 10.23 9.93 17.90
N SER A 38 11.16 10.21 18.81
CA SER A 38 12.57 10.44 18.48
C SER A 38 13.18 9.22 17.78
N TYR A 39 12.95 8.01 18.29
CA TYR A 39 13.45 6.79 17.65
C TYR A 39 12.75 6.51 16.31
N PHE A 40 11.46 6.82 16.21
CA PHE A 40 10.70 6.71 14.97
C PHE A 40 11.21 7.67 13.89
N ASN A 41 11.57 8.89 14.26
CA ASN A 41 12.18 9.85 13.32
C ASN A 41 13.58 9.38 12.89
N GLU A 42 14.40 8.89 13.81
CA GLU A 42 15.74 8.34 13.53
C GLU A 42 15.70 7.22 12.49
N ILE A 43 14.85 6.21 12.70
CA ILE A 43 14.75 5.06 11.79
C ILE A 43 14.12 5.45 10.44
N THR A 44 13.11 6.34 10.44
CA THR A 44 12.50 6.84 9.20
C THR A 44 13.52 7.61 8.35
N LEU A 45 14.33 8.47 8.97
CA LEU A 45 15.41 9.20 8.29
C LEU A 45 16.51 8.28 7.74
N SER A 46 16.71 7.11 8.37
CA SER A 46 17.62 6.08 7.87
C SER A 46 17.03 5.23 6.71
N GLY A 47 15.79 5.49 6.31
CA GLY A 47 15.10 4.79 5.22
C GLY A 47 14.47 3.45 5.62
N GLU A 48 14.32 3.18 6.91
CA GLU A 48 13.63 1.99 7.43
C GLU A 48 12.11 2.16 7.37
N GLU A 49 11.37 1.05 7.32
CA GLU A 49 9.90 1.05 7.14
C GLU A 49 9.12 1.66 8.32
N GLY A 50 9.62 1.51 9.54
CA GLY A 50 8.92 1.92 10.75
C GLY A 50 9.28 1.11 12.00
N LEU A 51 8.53 1.29 13.07
CA LEU A 51 8.74 0.63 14.35
C LEU A 51 7.71 -0.46 14.62
N VAL A 52 8.16 -1.51 15.31
CA VAL A 52 7.27 -2.45 16.01
C VAL A 52 7.42 -2.24 17.51
N ILE A 53 6.41 -1.62 18.11
CA ILE A 53 6.34 -1.34 19.55
C ILE A 53 5.75 -2.57 20.24
N LYS A 54 6.49 -3.14 21.19
CA LYS A 54 6.08 -4.37 21.89
C LYS A 54 6.03 -4.13 23.39
N ASN A 55 4.95 -4.54 24.03
CA ASN A 55 4.88 -4.58 25.49
C ASN A 55 5.91 -5.58 26.04
N LEU A 56 6.83 -5.10 26.89
CA LEU A 56 7.89 -5.91 27.50
C LEU A 56 7.35 -7.07 28.34
N ASN A 57 6.18 -6.86 28.97
CA ASN A 57 5.50 -7.85 29.80
C ASN A 57 4.45 -8.65 29.01
N GLY A 58 4.27 -8.35 27.71
CA GLY A 58 3.29 -9.01 26.87
C GLY A 58 3.61 -10.50 26.65
N LEU A 59 2.59 -11.35 26.71
CA LEU A 59 2.68 -12.72 26.26
C LEU A 59 2.79 -12.77 24.72
N TYR A 60 3.25 -13.91 24.20
CA TYR A 60 3.17 -14.15 22.77
C TYR A 60 1.81 -14.76 22.47
N GLU A 61 1.00 -14.05 21.70
CA GLU A 61 -0.35 -14.47 21.36
C GLU A 61 -0.45 -14.70 19.85
N LEU A 62 -1.22 -15.72 19.46
CA LEU A 62 -1.42 -16.12 18.07
C LEU A 62 -2.84 -15.77 17.63
N GLY A 63 -3.02 -15.59 16.32
CA GLY A 63 -4.34 -15.40 15.71
C GLY A 63 -5.01 -14.07 16.07
N GLU A 64 -6.34 -14.06 16.05
CA GLU A 64 -7.14 -12.84 16.24
C GLU A 64 -6.97 -12.21 17.63
N LYS A 65 -6.71 -13.03 18.65
CA LYS A 65 -6.46 -12.57 20.02
C LYS A 65 -5.29 -11.59 20.11
N SER A 66 -4.24 -11.79 19.32
CA SER A 66 -3.10 -10.86 19.30
C SER A 66 -3.48 -9.45 18.80
N ARG A 67 -4.54 -9.34 17.98
CA ARG A 67 -5.01 -8.05 17.49
C ARG A 67 -5.87 -7.34 18.54
N SER A 68 -6.66 -8.06 19.32
CA SER A 68 -7.53 -7.47 20.34
C SER A 68 -6.76 -6.97 21.56
N THR A 69 -5.63 -7.58 21.90
CA THR A 69 -4.81 -7.18 23.06
C THR A 69 -3.82 -6.06 22.77
N ALA A 70 -3.62 -5.72 21.49
CA ALA A 70 -2.72 -4.66 21.02
C ALA A 70 -1.31 -4.66 21.65
N LEU A 71 -0.81 -5.85 22.04
CA LEU A 71 0.51 -5.96 22.69
C LEU A 71 1.67 -5.60 21.75
N TRP A 72 1.43 -5.69 20.44
CA TRP A 72 2.36 -5.39 19.37
C TRP A 72 1.69 -4.39 18.43
N VAL A 73 2.25 -3.18 18.35
CA VAL A 73 1.75 -2.09 17.52
C VAL A 73 2.78 -1.76 16.46
N LYS A 74 2.33 -1.57 15.22
CA LYS A 74 3.17 -1.10 14.12
C LYS A 74 2.97 0.41 13.99
N MET A 75 4.06 1.15 13.98
CA MET A 75 4.06 2.59 13.74
C MET A 75 4.88 2.84 12.49
N LYS A 76 4.29 3.48 11.49
CA LYS A 76 4.91 3.70 10.19
C LYS A 76 4.59 5.08 9.63
N PRO A 77 5.44 5.64 8.75
CA PRO A 77 5.25 6.99 8.24
C PRO A 77 3.92 7.16 7.48
N GLU A 78 3.46 6.14 6.76
CA GLU A 78 2.21 6.19 6.00
C GLU A 78 0.94 6.26 6.85
N TYR A 79 1.05 6.12 8.18
CA TYR A 79 -0.10 6.26 9.09
C TYR A 79 -0.28 7.68 9.61
N GLY A 80 0.67 8.57 9.37
CA GLY A 80 0.54 10.00 9.70
C GLY A 80 0.10 10.83 8.50
N ASP A 81 -0.33 12.07 8.76
CA ASP A 81 -0.79 13.03 7.74
C ASP A 81 0.34 13.58 6.84
N SER A 82 1.57 13.08 6.99
CA SER A 82 2.77 13.60 6.32
C SER A 82 3.13 12.90 5.01
N MET A 83 2.38 11.89 4.57
CA MET A 83 2.61 11.30 3.24
C MET A 83 2.05 12.18 2.13
N GLN A 84 2.78 12.26 1.03
CA GLN A 84 2.29 12.89 -0.20
C GLN A 84 1.37 11.90 -0.91
N ASP A 85 0.09 12.25 -0.98
CA ASP A 85 -0.83 11.55 -1.86
C ASP A 85 -0.50 11.85 -3.32
N LEU A 86 -0.90 10.94 -4.21
CA LEU A 86 -0.65 11.06 -5.64
C LEU A 86 -1.97 11.17 -6.39
N ASP A 87 -2.15 12.28 -7.11
CA ASP A 87 -3.25 12.42 -8.06
C ASP A 87 -2.95 11.66 -9.35
N LEU A 88 -3.62 10.52 -9.56
CA LEU A 88 -3.39 9.65 -10.70
C LEU A 88 -4.63 9.53 -11.59
N LEU A 89 -4.41 9.51 -12.90
CA LEU A 89 -5.48 9.32 -13.89
C LEU A 89 -5.80 7.82 -14.02
N VAL A 90 -7.07 7.45 -14.05
CA VAL A 90 -7.48 6.07 -14.31
C VAL A 90 -7.30 5.76 -15.80
N LEU A 91 -6.47 4.79 -16.15
CA LEU A 91 -6.17 4.43 -17.55
C LEU A 91 -6.78 3.09 -17.97
N GLY A 92 -7.17 2.27 -16.99
CA GLY A 92 -7.78 0.98 -17.27
C GLY A 92 -8.44 0.34 -16.07
N ALA A 93 -9.05 -0.81 -16.30
CA ALA A 93 -9.87 -1.48 -15.30
C ALA A 93 -9.87 -3.01 -15.47
N TYR A 94 -10.01 -3.70 -14.34
CA TYR A 94 -10.20 -5.14 -14.25
C TYR A 94 -11.53 -5.46 -13.59
N HIS A 95 -12.18 -6.52 -14.05
CA HIS A 95 -13.23 -7.18 -13.30
C HIS A 95 -12.67 -7.72 -11.99
N GLY A 96 -13.45 -7.59 -10.92
CA GLY A 96 -13.17 -8.27 -9.68
C GLY A 96 -13.29 -9.76 -9.80
N GLU A 97 -12.52 -10.45 -8.99
CA GLU A 97 -12.58 -11.90 -8.87
C GLU A 97 -13.50 -12.30 -7.71
N GLY A 98 -14.14 -13.47 -7.83
CA GLY A 98 -14.96 -14.06 -6.77
C GLY A 98 -16.45 -13.73 -6.80
N LYS A 99 -17.20 -14.34 -5.87
CA LYS A 99 -18.69 -14.31 -5.85
C LYS A 99 -19.30 -13.12 -5.09
N GLY A 100 -18.48 -12.37 -4.35
CA GLY A 100 -18.93 -11.24 -3.52
C GLY A 100 -19.30 -9.99 -4.32
N LEU A 101 -19.84 -8.98 -3.66
CA LEU A 101 -20.30 -7.72 -4.28
C LEU A 101 -19.21 -7.00 -5.09
N ARG A 102 -17.94 -7.09 -4.64
CA ARG A 102 -16.78 -6.54 -5.36
C ARG A 102 -16.46 -7.34 -6.63
N GLY A 103 -16.65 -8.66 -6.63
CA GLY A 103 -16.38 -9.53 -7.78
C GLY A 103 -17.37 -9.40 -8.96
N ARG A 104 -18.56 -8.85 -8.73
CA ARG A 104 -19.62 -8.74 -9.77
C ARG A 104 -19.48 -7.52 -10.70
N GLY A 105 -18.28 -6.95 -10.84
CA GLY A 105 -18.06 -5.76 -11.67
C GLY A 105 -16.60 -5.30 -11.64
N ILE A 106 -16.32 -4.11 -12.14
CA ILE A 106 -14.96 -3.55 -12.09
C ILE A 106 -14.54 -3.32 -10.63
N SER A 107 -13.37 -3.78 -10.22
CA SER A 107 -12.91 -3.60 -8.83
C SER A 107 -11.42 -3.33 -8.69
N THR A 108 -10.72 -3.17 -9.80
CA THR A 108 -9.32 -2.79 -9.76
C THR A 108 -9.06 -1.88 -10.95
N PHE A 109 -8.34 -0.80 -10.70
CA PHE A 109 -8.06 0.24 -11.67
C PHE A 109 -6.57 0.26 -11.98
N VAL A 110 -6.21 0.51 -13.24
CA VAL A 110 -4.85 0.88 -13.62
C VAL A 110 -4.80 2.40 -13.55
N CYS A 111 -3.86 2.94 -12.78
CA CYS A 111 -3.67 4.37 -12.63
C CYS A 111 -2.33 4.78 -13.25
N GLY A 112 -2.25 6.01 -13.74
CA GLY A 112 -1.05 6.52 -14.37
C GLY A 112 -0.97 8.03 -14.44
N VAL A 113 0.12 8.50 -15.03
CA VAL A 113 0.46 9.92 -15.15
C VAL A 113 0.55 10.31 -16.61
N LYS A 114 0.36 11.61 -16.87
CA LYS A 114 0.56 12.20 -18.19
C LYS A 114 2.05 12.43 -18.44
N ASP A 115 2.52 12.21 -19.66
CA ASP A 115 3.90 12.50 -20.05
C ASP A 115 4.10 14.02 -20.20
N ASP A 116 5.18 14.55 -19.62
CA ASP A 116 5.49 15.98 -19.64
C ASP A 116 5.89 16.50 -21.02
N LYS A 117 6.45 15.64 -21.88
CA LYS A 117 6.99 16.01 -23.20
C LYS A 117 5.97 15.79 -24.30
N ASN A 118 5.13 14.76 -24.18
CA ASN A 118 4.09 14.44 -25.15
C ASN A 118 2.72 14.38 -24.47
N PRO A 119 1.87 15.41 -24.61
CA PRO A 119 0.60 15.50 -23.90
C PRO A 119 -0.43 14.45 -24.31
N ASN A 120 -0.18 13.68 -25.37
CA ASN A 120 -1.05 12.59 -25.82
C ASN A 120 -0.59 11.21 -25.30
N VAL A 121 0.48 11.18 -24.51
CA VAL A 121 1.07 9.95 -23.96
C VAL A 121 0.91 9.92 -22.45
N TYR A 122 0.60 8.73 -21.94
CA TYR A 122 0.34 8.45 -20.54
C TYR A 122 1.09 7.18 -20.15
N HIS A 123 1.67 7.20 -18.95
CA HIS A 123 2.45 6.09 -18.39
C HIS A 123 1.70 5.47 -17.23
N THR A 124 1.50 4.16 -17.28
CA THR A 124 0.91 3.40 -16.17
C THR A 124 1.88 3.36 -14.98
N VAL A 125 1.37 3.62 -13.78
CA VAL A 125 2.17 3.65 -12.54
C VAL A 125 1.85 2.46 -11.65
N CYS A 126 0.58 2.25 -11.32
CA CYS A 126 0.18 1.22 -10.37
C CYS A 126 -1.23 0.67 -10.67
N LYS A 127 -1.62 -0.35 -9.91
CA LYS A 127 -3.00 -0.79 -9.82
C LYS A 127 -3.56 -0.53 -8.44
N VAL A 128 -4.82 -0.13 -8.40
CA VAL A 128 -5.53 0.17 -7.16
C VAL A 128 -6.79 -0.69 -7.05
N GLY A 129 -6.79 -1.61 -6.09
CA GLY A 129 -7.89 -2.55 -5.80
C GLY A 129 -8.52 -2.38 -4.41
N THR A 130 -8.01 -1.42 -3.63
CA THR A 130 -8.36 -1.17 -2.22
C THR A 130 -8.32 0.33 -1.95
N GLY A 131 -8.85 0.78 -0.80
CA GLY A 131 -8.87 2.19 -0.39
C GLY A 131 -10.27 2.80 -0.40
N TYR A 132 -11.13 2.37 -1.31
CA TYR A 132 -12.54 2.77 -1.36
C TYR A 132 -13.47 1.83 -0.57
N SER A 133 -14.50 2.45 0.01
CA SER A 133 -15.72 1.80 0.46
C SER A 133 -16.48 1.15 -0.71
N PHE A 134 -17.50 0.35 -0.39
CA PHE A 134 -18.31 -0.26 -1.44
C PHE A 134 -19.15 0.78 -2.21
N GLU A 135 -19.62 1.83 -1.53
CA GLU A 135 -20.41 2.91 -2.14
C GLU A 135 -19.56 3.73 -3.11
N GLU A 136 -18.34 4.11 -2.71
CA GLU A 136 -17.40 4.80 -3.60
C GLU A 136 -17.05 3.95 -4.83
N LEU A 137 -16.88 2.64 -4.66
CA LEU A 137 -16.68 1.74 -5.79
C LEU A 137 -17.88 1.74 -6.75
N LEU A 138 -19.12 1.78 -6.25
CA LEU A 138 -20.31 1.89 -7.09
C LEU A 138 -20.36 3.23 -7.84
N ASN A 139 -19.98 4.32 -7.18
CA ASN A 139 -19.89 5.64 -7.80
C ASN A 139 -18.83 5.65 -8.91
N LEU A 140 -17.63 5.12 -8.66
CA LEU A 140 -16.58 4.96 -9.66
C LEU A 140 -17.06 4.12 -10.86
N ARG A 141 -17.71 2.98 -10.61
CA ARG A 141 -18.32 2.16 -11.67
C ARG A 141 -19.33 2.96 -12.51
N ASN A 142 -20.17 3.77 -11.87
CA ASN A 142 -21.17 4.58 -12.54
C ASN A 142 -20.55 5.70 -13.39
N LEU A 143 -19.46 6.31 -12.93
CA LEU A 143 -18.73 7.32 -13.70
C LEU A 143 -18.11 6.74 -14.97
N ILE A 144 -17.53 5.54 -14.87
CA ILE A 144 -16.78 4.97 -15.99
C ILE A 144 -17.62 4.10 -16.95
N LYS A 145 -18.82 3.65 -16.55
CA LYS A 145 -19.60 2.63 -17.29
C LYS A 145 -19.82 2.94 -18.78
N ASN A 146 -19.91 4.22 -19.14
CA ASN A 146 -20.18 4.68 -20.51
C ASN A 146 -18.92 5.10 -21.29
N ILE A 147 -17.75 5.06 -20.65
CA ILE A 147 -16.48 5.52 -21.24
C ILE A 147 -15.41 4.43 -21.31
N ILE A 148 -15.60 3.29 -20.65
CA ILE A 148 -14.72 2.13 -20.77
C ILE A 148 -14.76 1.54 -22.18
N VAL A 149 -13.61 1.08 -22.65
CA VAL A 149 -13.47 0.39 -23.95
C VAL A 149 -12.75 -0.94 -23.73
N PRO A 150 -13.21 -2.06 -24.34
CA PRO A 150 -12.54 -3.35 -24.20
C PRO A 150 -11.07 -3.29 -24.61
N PHE A 151 -10.20 -3.80 -23.75
CA PHE A 151 -8.77 -3.84 -24.05
C PHE A 151 -8.44 -5.07 -24.90
N GLN A 152 -7.85 -4.84 -26.07
CA GLN A 152 -7.42 -5.93 -26.96
C GLN A 152 -5.95 -6.28 -26.71
N LYS A 153 -5.72 -7.54 -26.33
CA LYS A 153 -4.37 -8.05 -26.11
C LYS A 153 -3.54 -7.97 -27.39
N GLY A 154 -2.36 -7.36 -27.30
CA GLY A 154 -1.44 -7.19 -28.44
C GLY A 154 -1.68 -5.94 -29.29
N ASN A 155 -2.74 -5.17 -29.00
CA ASN A 155 -3.02 -3.89 -29.63
C ASN A 155 -3.33 -2.82 -28.56
N PRO A 156 -2.35 -2.47 -27.70
CA PRO A 156 -2.56 -1.45 -26.68
C PRO A 156 -2.86 -0.09 -27.35
N PRO A 157 -3.75 0.74 -26.77
CA PRO A 157 -4.00 2.08 -27.25
C PRO A 157 -2.70 2.90 -27.38
N PRO A 158 -2.51 3.69 -28.46
CA PRO A 158 -1.27 4.45 -28.68
C PRO A 158 -0.92 5.43 -27.56
N HIS A 159 -1.94 5.98 -26.89
CA HIS A 159 -1.76 6.92 -25.79
C HIS A 159 -1.15 6.27 -24.53
N LEU A 160 -1.12 4.93 -24.42
CA LEU A 160 -0.49 4.21 -23.31
C LEU A 160 0.99 3.91 -23.55
N ALA A 161 1.73 4.79 -24.22
CA ALA A 161 3.19 4.70 -24.37
C ALA A 161 3.75 3.33 -24.86
N ASN A 162 3.03 2.63 -25.74
CA ASN A 162 3.36 1.24 -26.15
C ASN A 162 3.49 0.27 -24.96
N TRP A 163 2.63 0.42 -23.95
CA TRP A 163 2.64 -0.37 -22.72
C TRP A 163 2.70 -1.88 -23.02
N LYS A 164 3.82 -2.50 -22.64
CA LYS A 164 4.08 -3.92 -22.81
C LYS A 164 3.48 -4.71 -21.66
N VAL A 165 2.20 -5.03 -21.79
CA VAL A 165 1.48 -5.75 -20.75
C VAL A 165 1.89 -7.22 -20.69
N SER A 166 2.19 -7.72 -19.49
CA SER A 166 2.43 -9.15 -19.27
C SER A 166 1.21 -9.98 -19.67
N LYS A 167 1.42 -11.20 -20.18
CA LYS A 167 0.32 -12.09 -20.58
C LYS A 167 -0.69 -12.36 -19.47
N LYS A 168 -0.25 -12.31 -18.21
CA LYS A 168 -1.07 -12.55 -17.02
C LYS A 168 -1.73 -11.29 -16.46
N ASP A 169 -1.44 -10.13 -17.03
CA ASP A 169 -1.75 -8.85 -16.43
C ASP A 169 -2.44 -7.88 -17.38
N VAL A 170 -3.18 -8.44 -18.34
CA VAL A 170 -3.89 -7.66 -19.35
C VAL A 170 -5.18 -7.13 -18.72
N PRO A 171 -5.42 -5.80 -18.70
CA PRO A 171 -6.68 -5.27 -18.20
C PRO A 171 -7.85 -5.71 -19.07
N ASN A 172 -9.05 -5.72 -18.49
CA ASN A 172 -10.27 -5.99 -19.24
C ASN A 172 -10.66 -4.80 -20.11
N PHE A 173 -10.42 -3.57 -19.60
CA PHE A 173 -10.79 -2.34 -20.26
C PHE A 173 -9.68 -1.30 -20.16
N TYR A 174 -9.60 -0.40 -21.14
CA TYR A 174 -8.96 0.91 -20.99
C TYR A 174 -10.01 2.01 -20.95
N ILE A 175 -9.62 3.17 -20.44
CA ILE A 175 -10.45 4.39 -20.44
C ILE A 175 -9.68 5.46 -21.23
N PRO A 176 -10.30 6.09 -22.25
CA PRO A 176 -9.69 7.20 -22.96
C PRO A 176 -9.35 8.35 -21.98
N PRO A 177 -8.09 8.83 -21.95
CA PRO A 177 -7.63 9.79 -20.95
C PRO A 177 -8.47 11.07 -20.87
N GLU A 178 -8.98 11.56 -22.01
CA GLU A 178 -9.78 12.79 -22.11
C GLU A 178 -11.18 12.70 -21.47
N LYS A 179 -11.66 11.47 -21.22
CA LYS A 179 -12.93 11.21 -20.52
C LYS A 179 -12.71 10.65 -19.12
N SER A 180 -11.46 10.41 -18.74
CA SER A 180 -11.14 9.70 -17.52
C SER A 180 -11.28 10.58 -16.29
N ILE A 181 -11.10 9.95 -15.13
CA ILE A 181 -11.19 10.55 -13.80
C ILE A 181 -9.83 10.45 -13.11
N VAL A 182 -9.55 11.45 -12.27
CA VAL A 182 -8.38 11.46 -11.39
C VAL A 182 -8.81 10.90 -10.04
N VAL A 183 -7.95 10.09 -9.44
CA VAL A 183 -8.10 9.54 -8.09
C VAL A 183 -6.88 9.90 -7.26
N GLN A 184 -7.12 10.17 -5.98
CA GLN A 184 -6.11 10.38 -4.94
C GLN A 184 -5.96 9.10 -4.12
#